data_AF-A0A1D7YRD1-F1
#
_entry.id   AF-A0A1D7YRD1-F1
#
_cell.length_a   1.000
_cell.length_b   1.000
_cell.length_c   1.000
_cell.angle_alpha   90.00
_cell.angle_beta   90.00
_cell.angle_gamma   90.00
#
_symmetry.space_group_name_H-M   'P 1'
#
loop_
_entity.id
_entity.type
_entity.pdbx_description
1 polymer ?
#
loop_
_entity_poly.entity_id
_entity_poly.type
_entity_poly.pdbx_seq_one_letter_code
_entity_poly.pdbx_strand_id
1 'polypeptide(L)'
;MYCSGMKVLPVSLGINIYKNNANNKPLEQRQSLATKNSYLSQGVTFTGFKGEIPSKYITTLAGFKNLARNGHLGCVWCGKSMLHTEEMSYFVKYLNNCSKNGNDFSRIMQHLQDYFPPKSDFLKFSKKLNAYNVAYPQLSVKQLIFKMQPEAEKNLINKQIFVFQKLNKLSEKLPEAQQQAFKNLLENSKKRILHIPYVSEYSAKEFVYQLNTLTRNLKNNPVKHKMELISSFLMCDTLAVLKQGKCPQKFIENLSNQTELSQDARDILLSLPYPEWLTQAKLLLLSKIGRLARDVHRPDIKKLCATTKDKILGVPTTVQFSNKAFVYKLNEILDDANNEPLRMEFNKVAENLPSSLDNMDAFIVKHKYASEEEILNDVLKYLQVTLEHTVPILRHTKASSLKEQVDGLRGFQRTIKGKNELANWSLAHSWCNSFHGSKNIKGENFPFDKDAGVAYFNTLIKDANSGRFAGETIIQMAKNYFIETGIKINLKGLKYTPAEFPPPEY
;
A
#
# COMPACT_ATOMS: atom_id res chain seq x y z
N MET A 1 -0.84 -19.34 16.95
CA MET A 1 -0.44 -18.09 17.61
C MET A 1 0.22 -17.21 16.56
N TYR A 2 -0.20 -15.94 16.44
CA TYR A 2 0.12 -15.07 15.31
C TYR A 2 1.55 -14.51 15.38
N CYS A 3 2.51 -15.15 14.73
CA CYS A 3 3.78 -14.53 14.31
C CYS A 3 3.63 -14.03 12.87
N SER A 4 2.83 -12.98 12.68
CA SER A 4 3.04 -12.07 11.56
C SER A 4 3.91 -10.96 12.10
N GLY A 5 5.11 -10.76 11.53
CA GLY A 5 5.91 -9.57 11.83
C GLY A 5 4.98 -8.36 11.80
N MET A 6 4.82 -7.72 12.96
CA MET A 6 3.95 -6.57 13.12
C MET A 6 4.45 -5.49 12.18
N LYS A 7 3.83 -5.36 11.01
CA LYS A 7 3.98 -4.15 10.21
C LYS A 7 3.27 -3.07 11.00
N VAL A 8 4.03 -2.10 11.50
CA VAL A 8 3.46 -0.80 11.84
C VAL A 8 2.78 -0.31 10.57
N LEU A 9 1.44 -0.43 10.53
CA LEU A 9 0.66 0.19 9.48
C LEU A 9 0.98 1.68 9.55
N PRO A 10 1.24 2.35 8.42
CA PRO A 10 1.42 3.79 8.42
C PRO A 10 0.26 4.40 9.19
N VAL A 11 0.56 5.24 10.18
CA VAL A 11 -0.46 6.11 10.77
C VAL A 11 -0.75 7.18 9.74
N SER A 12 -1.45 6.80 8.66
CA SER A 12 -2.15 7.75 7.81
C SER A 12 -3.35 8.22 8.62
N LEU A 13 -3.19 9.29 9.39
CA LEU A 13 -4.34 10.04 9.86
C LEU A 13 -5.03 10.60 8.61
N GLY A 14 -6.11 9.92 8.21
CA GLY A 14 -7.11 10.38 7.25
C GLY A 14 -6.57 10.98 5.97
N ILE A 15 -6.53 10.18 4.90
CA ILE A 15 -6.74 10.76 3.58
C ILE A 15 -8.20 11.25 3.56
N ASN A 16 -8.41 12.56 3.66
CA ASN A 16 -9.64 13.15 3.10
C ASN A 16 -9.50 13.03 1.59
N ILE A 17 -9.77 11.85 1.05
CA ILE A 17 -10.04 11.66 -0.37
C ILE A 17 -11.32 12.46 -0.61
N TYR A 18 -11.18 13.60 -1.27
CA TYR A 18 -12.21 14.39 -1.94
C TYR A 18 -13.66 14.07 -1.52
N LYS A 19 -14.19 14.86 -0.58
CA LYS A 19 -15.62 15.13 -0.52
C LYS A 19 -15.94 16.04 -1.71
N ASN A 20 -16.41 15.48 -2.81
CA ASN A 20 -17.15 16.25 -3.80
C ASN A 20 -18.48 16.67 -3.15
N ASN A 21 -18.53 17.86 -2.56
CA ASN A 21 -19.80 18.53 -2.37
C ASN A 21 -20.21 19.07 -3.74
N ALA A 22 -20.99 18.25 -4.46
CA ALA A 22 -21.82 18.73 -5.55
C ALA A 22 -22.90 19.64 -4.94
N ASN A 23 -22.57 20.92 -4.75
CA ASN A 23 -23.54 22.01 -4.65
C ASN A 23 -23.02 23.13 -5.52
N ASN A 24 -23.37 23.06 -6.80
CA ASN A 24 -23.22 24.18 -7.73
C ASN A 24 -24.06 25.35 -7.19
N LYS A 25 -23.41 26.43 -6.78
CA LYS A 25 -23.99 27.77 -6.96
C LYS A 25 -23.23 28.45 -8.10
N PRO A 26 -23.91 29.02 -9.10
CA PRO A 26 -23.25 29.67 -10.22
C PRO A 26 -22.62 30.97 -9.70
N LEU A 27 -21.30 31.08 -9.81
CA LEU A 27 -20.63 32.37 -9.73
C LEU A 27 -20.56 32.95 -11.13
N GLU A 28 -21.52 33.82 -11.40
CA GLU A 28 -21.45 34.82 -12.44
C GLU A 28 -20.18 35.66 -12.26
N GLN A 29 -19.26 35.58 -13.20
CA GLN A 29 -18.90 36.69 -14.10
C GLN A 29 -17.56 36.36 -14.77
N ARG A 30 -17.63 36.28 -16.09
CA ARG A 30 -16.50 36.24 -17.00
C ARG A 30 -15.63 37.47 -16.80
N GLN A 31 -14.38 37.27 -16.41
CA GLN A 31 -13.28 38.13 -16.86
C GLN A 31 -12.18 37.23 -17.44
N SER A 32 -11.69 37.67 -18.59
CA SER A 32 -10.85 36.97 -19.57
C SER A 32 -9.66 36.19 -18.99
N LEU A 33 -9.63 34.88 -19.23
CA LEU A 33 -8.55 33.96 -18.86
C LEU A 33 -7.42 33.87 -19.92
N ALA A 34 -7.23 34.91 -20.73
CA ALA A 34 -6.26 34.90 -21.83
C ALA A 34 -4.80 35.21 -21.42
N THR A 35 -4.50 35.44 -20.14
CA THR A 35 -3.15 35.89 -19.71
C THR A 35 -2.51 35.10 -18.55
N LYS A 36 -2.97 33.87 -18.25
CA LYS A 36 -2.36 33.02 -17.19
C LYS A 36 -1.57 31.80 -17.69
N ASN A 37 -1.12 31.81 -18.95
CA ASN A 37 -0.28 30.75 -19.52
C ASN A 37 1.25 31.00 -19.39
N SER A 38 1.70 31.98 -18.60
CA SER A 38 3.12 32.38 -18.51
C SER A 38 3.90 31.90 -17.28
N TYR A 39 3.32 31.06 -16.40
CA TYR A 39 3.97 30.71 -15.12
C TYR A 39 4.82 29.42 -15.12
N LEU A 40 5.02 28.77 -16.28
CA LEU A 40 5.88 27.59 -16.40
C LEU A 40 7.12 27.79 -17.31
N SER A 41 7.28 28.98 -17.90
CA SER A 41 8.54 29.37 -18.54
C SER A 41 9.59 29.88 -17.54
N GLN A 42 9.21 30.06 -16.28
CA GLN A 42 10.12 30.31 -15.17
C GLN A 42 10.00 29.13 -14.22
N GLY A 43 11.13 28.45 -13.95
CA GLY A 43 11.17 27.31 -13.05
C GLY A 43 10.47 27.64 -11.74
N VAL A 44 9.37 26.94 -11.45
CA VAL A 44 8.73 27.02 -10.14
C VAL A 44 9.60 26.23 -9.17
N THR A 45 10.68 26.86 -8.69
CA THR A 45 11.16 26.57 -7.35
C THR A 45 10.06 27.05 -6.40
N PHE A 46 9.59 26.17 -5.51
CA PHE A 46 8.75 26.55 -4.37
C PHE A 46 9.59 27.39 -3.36
N THR A 47 10.30 28.42 -3.82
CA THR A 47 11.13 29.34 -3.03
C THR A 47 10.34 30.58 -2.61
N GLY A 48 9.04 30.43 -2.38
CA GLY A 48 8.11 31.56 -2.37
C GLY A 48 6.95 31.41 -1.40
N PHE A 49 7.18 30.86 -0.22
CA PHE A 49 6.26 31.08 0.91
C PHE A 49 7.10 31.45 2.12
N LYS A 50 7.30 32.76 2.32
CA LYS A 50 7.65 33.30 3.64
C LYS A 50 6.42 33.15 4.52
N GLY A 51 6.22 31.95 5.06
CA GLY A 51 5.27 31.79 6.16
C GLY A 51 5.76 32.66 7.30
N GLU A 52 4.93 33.59 7.76
CA GLU A 52 5.14 34.31 9.00
C GLU A 52 5.52 33.31 10.10
N ILE A 53 6.53 33.64 10.90
CA ILE A 53 7.00 32.80 12.00
C ILE A 53 5.83 32.70 12.99
N PRO A 54 5.20 31.53 13.17
CA PRO A 54 4.19 31.39 14.20
C PRO A 54 4.89 31.59 15.54
N SER A 55 4.42 32.54 16.35
CA SER A 55 4.96 32.85 17.68
C SER A 55 4.70 31.74 18.72
N LYS A 56 4.20 30.57 18.29
CA LYS A 56 3.76 29.47 19.17
C LYS A 56 4.47 28.17 18.82
N TYR A 57 4.85 27.43 19.86
CA TYR A 57 5.42 26.09 19.75
C TYR A 57 4.54 25.16 18.90
N ILE A 58 5.17 24.39 18.02
CA ILE A 58 4.52 23.30 17.30
C ILE A 58 4.27 22.17 18.30
N THR A 59 3.02 21.98 18.70
CA THR A 59 2.60 20.90 19.62
C THR A 59 1.70 19.85 18.95
N THR A 60 1.29 20.08 17.70
CA THR A 60 0.34 19.22 16.98
C THR A 60 0.99 18.48 15.83
N LEU A 61 0.44 17.31 15.49
CA LEU A 61 0.83 16.52 14.30
C LEU A 61 0.73 17.33 13.01
N ALA A 62 -0.35 18.12 12.87
CA ALA A 62 -0.57 18.95 11.70
C ALA A 62 0.49 20.05 11.59
N GLY A 63 0.81 20.72 12.70
CA GLY A 63 1.89 21.71 12.75
C GLY A 63 3.25 21.11 12.38
N PHE A 64 3.55 19.89 12.88
CA PHE A 64 4.80 19.22 12.55
C PHE A 64 4.85 18.82 11.07
N LYS A 65 3.78 18.23 10.53
CA LYS A 65 3.69 17.86 9.10
C LYS A 65 3.83 19.06 8.18
N ASN A 66 3.37 20.25 8.59
CA ASN A 66 3.48 21.47 7.80
C ASN A 66 4.93 21.92 7.57
N LEU A 67 5.90 21.43 8.37
CA LEU A 67 7.32 21.71 8.13
C LEU A 67 7.85 21.09 6.83
N ALA A 68 7.17 20.10 6.25
CA ALA A 68 7.57 19.57 4.95
C ALA A 68 7.25 20.51 3.77
N ARG A 69 6.35 21.48 3.97
CA ARG A 69 5.89 22.39 2.91
C ARG A 69 7.09 23.11 2.29
N ASN A 70 7.08 23.20 0.96
CA ASN A 70 8.10 23.89 0.17
C ASN A 70 9.53 23.37 0.44
N GLY A 71 9.66 22.12 0.90
CA GLY A 71 10.96 21.52 1.19
C GLY A 71 11.69 22.09 2.40
N HIS A 72 11.01 22.80 3.32
CA HIS A 72 11.65 23.36 4.52
C HIS A 72 12.31 22.28 5.37
N LEU A 73 11.59 21.20 5.69
CA LEU A 73 12.12 20.01 6.34
C LEU A 73 12.04 18.82 5.38
N GLY A 74 13.21 18.31 4.98
CA GLY A 74 13.34 17.12 4.14
C GLY A 74 13.01 15.82 4.88
N CYS A 75 13.03 14.71 4.17
CA CYS A 75 12.86 13.38 4.77
C CYS A 75 14.02 13.04 5.70
N VAL A 76 13.73 12.60 6.93
CA VAL A 76 14.75 12.24 7.93
C VAL A 76 15.68 11.12 7.44
N TRP A 77 15.21 10.27 6.54
CA TRP A 77 15.97 9.13 6.03
C TRP A 77 16.81 9.46 4.82
N CYS A 78 16.27 10.15 3.82
CA CYS A 78 16.96 10.33 2.53
C CYS A 78 17.28 11.79 2.19
N GLY A 79 16.87 12.74 3.02
CA GLY A 79 17.16 14.17 2.88
C GLY A 79 16.38 14.89 1.77
N LYS A 80 15.74 14.14 0.86
CA LYS A 80 14.94 14.72 -0.24
C LYS A 80 13.69 15.44 0.27
N SER A 81 13.21 16.44 -0.48
CA SER A 81 11.96 17.14 -0.19
C SER A 81 10.77 16.20 -0.31
N MET A 82 9.75 16.41 0.52
CA MET A 82 8.53 15.58 0.56
C MET A 82 7.32 16.39 0.13
N LEU A 83 6.37 15.78 -0.58
CA LEU A 83 5.17 16.49 -1.02
C LEU A 83 4.17 16.64 0.12
N HIS A 84 3.76 17.88 0.40
CA HIS A 84 2.58 18.18 1.19
C HIS A 84 1.29 17.90 0.40
N THR A 85 0.16 17.70 1.11
CA THR A 85 -1.15 17.39 0.49
C THR A 85 -1.60 18.46 -0.52
N GLU A 86 -1.26 19.72 -0.27
CA GLU A 86 -1.58 20.84 -1.17
C GLU A 86 -0.75 20.79 -2.46
N GLU A 87 0.54 20.48 -2.37
CA GLU A 87 1.43 20.31 -3.53
C GLU A 87 0.95 19.12 -4.39
N MET A 88 0.58 17.99 -3.76
CA MET A 88 -0.02 16.87 -4.49
C MET A 88 -1.30 17.29 -5.24
N SER A 89 -2.17 18.05 -4.58
CA SER A 89 -3.43 18.52 -5.18
C SER A 89 -3.19 19.44 -6.36
N TYR A 90 -2.12 20.24 -6.33
CA TYR A 90 -1.69 21.07 -7.45
C TYR A 90 -1.33 20.21 -8.67
N PHE A 91 -0.48 19.18 -8.51
CA PHE A 91 -0.09 18.31 -9.63
C PHE A 91 -1.26 17.56 -10.26
N VAL A 92 -2.21 17.08 -9.45
CA VAL A 92 -3.42 16.41 -9.97
C VAL A 92 -4.30 17.40 -10.74
N LYS A 93 -4.54 18.60 -10.20
CA LYS A 93 -5.29 19.66 -10.91
C LYS A 93 -4.60 20.07 -12.21
N TYR A 94 -3.28 20.20 -12.19
CA TYR A 94 -2.50 20.54 -13.37
C TYR A 94 -2.65 19.46 -14.45
N LEU A 95 -2.52 18.17 -14.10
CA LEU A 95 -2.77 17.07 -15.03
C LEU A 95 -4.17 17.13 -15.65
N ASN A 96 -5.20 17.42 -14.85
CA ASN A 96 -6.58 17.48 -15.31
C ASN A 96 -6.86 18.68 -16.24
N ASN A 97 -6.06 19.74 -16.14
CA ASN A 97 -6.15 20.94 -16.98
C ASN A 97 -5.25 20.87 -18.22
N CYS A 98 -4.32 19.92 -18.28
CA CYS A 98 -3.40 19.73 -19.40
C CYS A 98 -4.02 18.92 -20.53
N SER A 99 -3.42 19.07 -21.72
CA SER A 99 -3.69 18.14 -22.81
C SER A 99 -3.24 16.74 -22.36
N LYS A 100 -4.10 15.71 -22.50
CA LYS A 100 -3.79 14.33 -22.05
C LYS A 100 -2.70 13.64 -22.89
N ASN A 101 -1.78 14.39 -23.48
CA ASN A 101 -0.63 13.86 -24.21
C ASN A 101 0.52 13.52 -23.24
N GLY A 102 1.48 12.72 -23.70
CA GLY A 102 2.61 12.31 -22.87
C GLY A 102 3.56 13.46 -22.46
N ASN A 103 3.54 14.60 -23.17
CA ASN A 103 4.45 15.72 -22.91
C ASN A 103 4.18 16.38 -21.56
N ASP A 104 2.91 16.70 -21.27
CA ASP A 104 2.55 17.37 -20.02
C ASP A 104 2.83 16.48 -18.81
N PHE A 105 2.54 15.19 -18.91
CA PHE A 105 2.90 14.22 -17.88
C PHE A 105 4.42 14.08 -17.69
N SER A 106 5.19 14.05 -18.79
CA SER A 106 6.66 13.99 -18.70
C SER A 106 7.23 15.22 -17.99
N ARG A 107 6.67 16.42 -18.22
CA ARG A 107 7.03 17.65 -17.49
C ARG A 107 6.74 17.52 -16.00
N ILE A 108 5.56 17.03 -15.62
CA ILE A 108 5.23 16.76 -14.20
C ILE A 108 6.28 15.82 -13.59
N MET A 109 6.60 14.72 -14.27
CA MET A 109 7.59 13.75 -13.79
C MET A 109 9.02 14.30 -13.74
N GLN A 110 9.35 15.35 -14.51
CA GLN A 110 10.62 16.08 -14.39
C GLN A 110 10.63 16.96 -13.14
N HIS A 111 9.56 17.70 -12.86
CA HIS A 111 9.42 18.51 -11.64
C HIS A 111 9.45 17.67 -10.36
N LEU A 112 8.97 16.43 -10.42
CA LEU A 112 8.98 15.53 -9.26
C LEU A 112 10.36 14.91 -8.97
N GLN A 113 11.37 15.09 -9.83
CA GLN A 113 12.68 14.44 -9.66
C GLN A 113 13.36 14.79 -8.33
N ASP A 114 13.18 16.02 -7.85
CA ASP A 114 13.74 16.47 -6.57
C ASP A 114 13.09 15.79 -5.35
N TYR A 115 11.91 15.22 -5.53
CA TYR A 115 11.18 14.49 -4.50
C TYR A 115 11.46 12.98 -4.54
N PHE A 116 12.07 12.47 -5.61
CA PHE A 116 12.28 11.03 -5.78
C PHE A 116 13.30 10.49 -4.75
N PRO A 117 12.92 9.49 -3.93
CA PRO A 117 13.85 8.84 -3.03
C PRO A 117 15.03 8.21 -3.81
N PRO A 118 16.28 8.37 -3.36
CA PRO A 118 17.46 7.95 -4.13
C PRO A 118 17.51 6.45 -4.48
N LYS A 119 16.98 5.61 -3.59
CA LYS A 119 16.92 4.15 -3.78
C LYS A 119 15.68 3.66 -4.52
N SER A 120 14.78 4.56 -4.93
CA SER A 120 13.58 4.22 -5.68
C SER A 120 13.87 4.13 -7.19
N ASP A 121 13.02 3.39 -7.89
CA ASP A 121 13.07 3.28 -9.35
C ASP A 121 12.33 4.43 -10.07
N PHE A 122 11.77 5.42 -9.35
CA PHE A 122 10.98 6.52 -9.96
C PHE A 122 11.78 7.37 -10.95
N LEU A 123 13.08 7.59 -10.69
CA LEU A 123 13.93 8.31 -11.64
C LEU A 123 14.13 7.51 -12.94
N LYS A 124 14.33 6.19 -12.84
CA LYS A 124 14.44 5.31 -14.02
C LYS A 124 13.14 5.29 -14.80
N PHE A 125 12.01 5.21 -14.09
CA PHE A 125 10.68 5.29 -14.68
C PHE A 125 10.45 6.61 -15.41
N SER A 126 10.75 7.75 -14.78
CA SER A 126 10.63 9.10 -15.37
C SER A 126 11.47 9.22 -16.65
N LYS A 127 12.73 8.75 -16.63
CA LYS A 127 13.60 8.73 -17.81
C LYS A 127 13.07 7.83 -18.93
N LYS A 128 12.61 6.61 -18.61
CA LYS A 128 12.05 5.67 -19.59
C LYS A 128 10.76 6.22 -20.21
N LEU A 129 9.89 6.82 -19.40
CA LEU A 129 8.67 7.48 -19.87
C LEU A 129 8.98 8.63 -20.83
N ASN A 130 9.94 9.48 -20.47
CA ASN A 130 10.36 10.58 -21.34
C ASN A 130 10.93 10.09 -22.67
N ALA A 131 11.76 9.04 -22.68
CA ALA A 131 12.31 8.46 -23.90
C ALA A 131 11.20 7.92 -24.83
N TYR A 132 10.21 7.22 -24.28
CA TYR A 132 9.06 6.73 -25.04
C TYR A 132 8.17 7.88 -25.52
N ASN A 133 8.01 8.94 -24.73
CA ASN A 133 7.26 10.12 -25.13
C ASN A 133 7.93 10.85 -26.30
N VAL A 134 9.28 10.96 -26.30
CA VAL A 134 10.04 11.51 -27.45
C VAL A 134 9.87 10.64 -28.70
N ALA A 135 9.90 9.31 -28.55
CA ALA A 135 9.74 8.38 -29.67
C ALA A 135 8.30 8.30 -30.20
N TYR A 136 7.30 8.58 -29.36
CA TYR A 136 5.88 8.45 -29.68
C TYR A 136 5.06 9.63 -29.12
N PRO A 137 5.31 10.87 -29.58
CA PRO A 137 4.74 12.10 -29.00
C PRO A 137 3.21 12.19 -29.09
N GLN A 138 2.61 11.44 -30.01
CA GLN A 138 1.16 11.37 -30.24
C GLN A 138 0.42 10.47 -29.24
N LEU A 139 1.14 9.64 -28.48
CA LEU A 139 0.53 8.69 -27.56
C LEU A 139 0.26 9.32 -26.20
N SER A 140 -0.86 8.96 -25.57
CA SER A 140 -1.13 9.29 -24.17
C SER A 140 -0.24 8.46 -23.24
N VAL A 141 -0.07 8.89 -21.99
CA VAL A 141 0.74 8.13 -21.02
C VAL A 141 0.21 6.71 -20.82
N LYS A 142 -1.12 6.51 -20.77
CA LYS A 142 -1.70 5.17 -20.72
C LYS A 142 -1.22 4.29 -21.89
N GLN A 143 -1.20 4.85 -23.10
CA GLN A 143 -0.73 4.14 -24.30
C GLN A 143 0.79 3.89 -24.26
N LEU A 144 1.59 4.84 -23.76
CA LEU A 144 3.03 4.66 -23.57
C LEU A 144 3.34 3.53 -22.58
N ILE A 145 2.65 3.49 -21.44
CA ILE A 145 2.79 2.41 -20.44
C ILE A 145 2.40 1.07 -21.04
N PHE A 146 1.28 1.01 -21.78
CA PHE A 146 0.89 -0.21 -22.49
C PHE A 146 1.96 -0.66 -23.49
N LYS A 147 2.63 0.28 -24.17
CA LYS A 147 3.73 -0.03 -25.09
C LYS A 147 5.00 -0.54 -24.41
N MET A 148 5.31 -0.08 -23.19
CA MET A 148 6.43 -0.57 -22.39
C MET A 148 6.17 -1.95 -21.76
N GLN A 149 4.90 -2.34 -21.66
CA GLN A 149 4.47 -3.48 -20.86
C GLN A 149 5.09 -4.83 -21.26
N PRO A 150 5.25 -5.19 -22.56
CA PRO A 150 5.79 -6.49 -22.93
C PRO A 150 7.24 -6.70 -22.45
N GLU A 151 8.08 -5.66 -22.60
CA GLU A 151 9.47 -5.68 -22.14
C GLU A 151 9.54 -5.75 -20.61
N ALA A 152 8.73 -4.91 -19.93
CA ALA A 152 8.65 -4.89 -18.47
C ALA A 152 8.17 -6.25 -17.91
N GLU A 153 7.16 -6.86 -18.52
CA GLU A 153 6.64 -8.16 -18.09
C GLU A 153 7.68 -9.27 -18.23
N LYS A 154 8.43 -9.31 -19.35
CA LYS A 154 9.54 -10.24 -19.53
C LYS A 154 10.60 -10.08 -18.42
N ASN A 155 11.01 -8.84 -18.14
CA ASN A 155 12.00 -8.55 -17.10
C ASN A 155 11.50 -8.91 -15.70
N LEU A 156 10.22 -8.64 -15.43
CA LEU A 156 9.56 -8.97 -14.17
C LEU A 156 9.50 -10.48 -13.94
N ILE A 157 9.07 -11.25 -14.94
CA ILE A 157 9.02 -12.71 -14.90
C ILE A 157 10.40 -13.28 -14.62
N ASN A 158 11.45 -12.80 -15.30
CA ASN A 158 12.82 -13.26 -15.07
C ASN A 158 13.27 -13.05 -13.60
N LYS A 159 12.99 -11.86 -13.04
CA LYS A 159 13.29 -11.56 -11.62
C LYS A 159 12.51 -12.50 -10.68
N GLN A 160 11.24 -12.74 -10.94
CA GLN A 160 10.40 -13.63 -10.14
C GLN A 160 10.86 -15.10 -10.21
N ILE A 161 11.21 -15.60 -11.40
CA ILE A 161 11.75 -16.95 -11.60
C ILE A 161 13.04 -17.14 -10.80
N PHE A 162 13.94 -16.16 -10.79
CA PHE A 162 15.17 -16.25 -10.02
C PHE A 162 14.91 -16.36 -8.50
N VAL A 163 13.93 -15.63 -7.98
CA VAL A 163 13.50 -15.78 -6.57
C VAL A 163 12.90 -17.17 -6.34
N PHE A 164 12.04 -17.64 -7.23
CA PHE A 164 11.44 -18.97 -7.15
C PHE A 164 12.49 -20.09 -7.17
N GLN A 165 13.56 -19.98 -7.96
CA GLN A 165 14.68 -20.93 -7.96
C GLN A 165 15.40 -20.97 -6.61
N LYS A 166 15.64 -19.82 -5.98
CA LYS A 166 16.25 -19.77 -4.64
C LYS A 166 15.35 -20.40 -3.58
N LEU A 167 14.04 -20.11 -3.62
CA LEU A 167 13.08 -20.73 -2.71
C LEU A 167 12.98 -22.25 -2.92
N ASN A 168 13.05 -22.71 -4.17
CA ASN A 168 13.04 -24.13 -4.50
C ASN A 168 14.23 -24.88 -3.90
N LYS A 169 15.44 -24.30 -3.96
CA LYS A 169 16.62 -24.87 -3.29
C LYS A 169 16.43 -24.94 -1.77
N LEU A 170 15.86 -23.90 -1.16
CA LEU A 170 15.56 -23.93 0.29
C LEU A 170 14.53 -25.00 0.66
N SER A 171 13.61 -25.33 -0.24
CA SER A 171 12.59 -26.35 0.01
C SER A 171 13.13 -27.77 0.21
N GLU A 172 14.36 -28.04 -0.21
CA GLU A 172 15.06 -29.31 0.06
C GLU A 172 15.31 -29.54 1.55
N LYS A 173 15.27 -28.47 2.36
CA LYS A 173 15.40 -28.54 3.83
C LYS A 173 14.06 -28.77 4.54
N LEU A 174 12.93 -28.76 3.83
CA LEU A 174 11.60 -28.97 4.42
C LEU A 174 11.31 -30.46 4.58
N PRO A 175 10.49 -30.85 5.56
CA PRO A 175 9.95 -32.21 5.62
C PRO A 175 9.10 -32.51 4.38
N GLU A 176 8.97 -33.79 4.01
CA GLU A 176 8.41 -34.24 2.74
C GLU A 176 7.02 -33.66 2.43
N ALA A 177 6.11 -33.66 3.41
CA ALA A 177 4.76 -33.14 3.25
C ALA A 177 4.74 -31.63 2.91
N GLN A 178 5.51 -30.84 3.66
CA GLN A 178 5.65 -29.39 3.44
C GLN A 178 6.41 -29.09 2.15
N GLN A 179 7.42 -29.90 1.80
CA GLN A 179 8.13 -29.78 0.53
C GLN A 179 7.17 -30.00 -0.64
N GLN A 180 6.30 -31.00 -0.58
CA GLN A 180 5.31 -31.26 -1.64
C GLN A 180 4.28 -30.13 -1.73
N ALA A 181 3.78 -29.64 -0.60
CA ALA A 181 2.89 -28.48 -0.56
C ALA A 181 3.55 -27.23 -1.14
N PHE A 182 4.83 -27.00 -0.83
CA PHE A 182 5.62 -25.91 -1.39
C PHE A 182 5.82 -26.06 -2.90
N LYS A 183 6.14 -27.25 -3.40
CA LYS A 183 6.26 -27.52 -4.85
C LYS A 183 4.96 -27.21 -5.59
N ASN A 184 3.81 -27.62 -5.04
CA ASN A 184 2.50 -27.28 -5.59
C ASN A 184 2.25 -25.77 -5.62
N LEU A 185 2.57 -25.06 -4.54
CA LEU A 185 2.49 -23.60 -4.47
C LEU A 185 3.37 -22.94 -5.54
N LEU A 186 4.61 -23.43 -5.70
CA LEU A 186 5.57 -22.89 -6.65
C LEU A 186 5.14 -23.11 -8.10
N GLU A 187 4.67 -24.31 -8.44
CA GLU A 187 4.15 -24.63 -9.78
C GLU A 187 2.94 -23.78 -10.14
N ASN A 188 1.97 -23.66 -9.22
CA ASN A 188 0.83 -22.78 -9.44
C ASN A 188 1.26 -21.31 -9.58
N SER A 189 2.29 -20.87 -8.83
CA SER A 189 2.83 -19.52 -8.93
C SER A 189 3.54 -19.25 -10.25
N LYS A 190 4.28 -20.23 -10.80
CA LYS A 190 4.87 -20.16 -12.14
C LYS A 190 3.80 -19.99 -13.21
N LYS A 191 2.72 -20.79 -13.14
CA LYS A 191 1.58 -20.65 -14.08
C LYS A 191 0.95 -19.26 -14.01
N ARG A 192 0.81 -18.69 -12.80
CA ARG A 192 0.29 -17.32 -12.61
C ARG A 192 1.18 -16.23 -13.21
N ILE A 193 2.51 -16.30 -13.06
CA ILE A 193 3.41 -15.27 -13.64
C ILE A 193 3.53 -15.41 -15.16
N LEU A 194 3.35 -16.62 -15.70
CA LEU A 194 3.37 -16.91 -17.15
C LEU A 194 2.00 -16.77 -17.82
N HIS A 195 0.97 -16.38 -17.08
CA HIS A 195 -0.43 -16.31 -17.53
C HIS A 195 -1.01 -17.62 -18.10
N ILE A 196 -0.43 -18.76 -17.71
CA ILE A 196 -0.89 -20.08 -18.15
C ILE A 196 -2.16 -20.45 -17.38
N PRO A 197 -3.29 -20.71 -18.06
CA PRO A 197 -4.51 -21.17 -17.39
C PRO A 197 -4.27 -22.47 -16.63
N TYR A 198 -4.82 -22.58 -15.42
CA TYR A 198 -4.75 -23.81 -14.63
C TYR A 198 -5.99 -23.96 -13.76
N VAL A 199 -6.23 -25.18 -13.27
CA VAL A 199 -7.31 -25.45 -12.33
C VAL A 199 -6.92 -24.85 -10.98
N SER A 200 -7.36 -23.62 -10.75
CA SER A 200 -7.12 -22.91 -9.49
C SER A 200 -8.20 -23.27 -8.49
N GLU A 201 -7.79 -23.61 -7.27
CA GLU A 201 -8.71 -23.87 -6.16
C GLU A 201 -9.63 -22.66 -5.92
N TYR A 202 -10.90 -22.98 -5.63
CA TYR A 202 -11.88 -22.01 -5.17
C TYR A 202 -11.59 -21.62 -3.71
N SER A 203 -11.63 -20.32 -3.43
CA SER A 203 -11.56 -19.77 -2.07
C SER A 203 -12.62 -18.70 -1.88
N ALA A 204 -13.61 -18.99 -1.03
CA ALA A 204 -14.63 -18.01 -0.63
C ALA A 204 -14.00 -16.77 0.00
N LYS A 205 -12.97 -16.97 0.84
CA LYS A 205 -12.20 -15.89 1.49
C LYS A 205 -11.57 -14.96 0.47
N GLU A 206 -10.95 -15.52 -0.58
CA GLU A 206 -10.34 -14.74 -1.65
C GLU A 206 -11.39 -13.95 -2.43
N PHE A 207 -12.50 -14.59 -2.80
CA PHE A 207 -13.59 -13.93 -3.53
C PHE A 207 -14.18 -12.76 -2.73
N VAL A 208 -14.54 -12.97 -1.46
CA VAL A 208 -15.11 -11.92 -0.60
C VAL A 208 -14.13 -10.77 -0.41
N TYR A 209 -12.84 -11.05 -0.22
CA TYR A 209 -11.82 -10.01 -0.13
C TYR A 209 -11.72 -9.15 -1.41
N GLN A 210 -11.71 -9.80 -2.57
CA GLN A 210 -11.67 -9.13 -3.87
C GLN A 210 -12.94 -8.31 -4.10
N LEU A 211 -14.11 -8.88 -3.82
CA LEU A 211 -15.41 -8.19 -3.92
C LEU A 211 -15.43 -6.94 -3.04
N ASN A 212 -15.06 -7.05 -1.76
CA ASN A 212 -15.01 -5.92 -0.83
C ASN A 212 -14.05 -4.82 -1.28
N THR A 213 -12.95 -5.18 -1.95
CA THR A 213 -12.00 -4.22 -2.52
C THR A 213 -12.63 -3.47 -3.70
N LEU A 214 -13.31 -4.18 -4.59
CA LEU A 214 -14.00 -3.58 -5.75
C LEU A 214 -15.19 -2.71 -5.31
N THR A 215 -15.89 -3.07 -4.24
CA THR A 215 -17.07 -2.30 -3.76
C THR A 215 -16.72 -1.13 -2.85
N ARG A 216 -15.43 -0.88 -2.50
CA ARG A 216 -15.04 0.23 -1.60
C ARG A 216 -15.58 1.60 -2.01
N ASN A 217 -15.64 1.85 -3.32
CA ASN A 217 -16.06 3.15 -3.87
C ASN A 217 -17.59 3.29 -4.00
N LEU A 218 -18.35 2.22 -3.73
CA LEU A 218 -19.82 2.22 -3.74
C LEU A 218 -20.39 2.57 -2.35
N LYS A 219 -19.88 3.64 -1.71
CA LYS A 219 -20.31 4.03 -0.34
C LYS A 219 -21.82 4.33 -0.31
N ASN A 220 -22.50 3.82 0.72
CA ASN A 220 -23.94 3.97 0.96
C ASN A 220 -24.84 3.51 -0.20
N ASN A 221 -24.38 2.54 -0.99
CA ASN A 221 -25.17 1.98 -2.07
C ASN A 221 -25.93 0.72 -1.56
N PRO A 222 -27.27 0.66 -1.63
CA PRO A 222 -28.05 -0.53 -1.27
C PRO A 222 -27.57 -1.81 -1.97
N VAL A 223 -27.09 -1.70 -3.21
CA VAL A 223 -26.54 -2.81 -3.99
C VAL A 223 -25.27 -3.37 -3.33
N LYS A 224 -24.42 -2.52 -2.75
CA LYS A 224 -23.23 -2.96 -2.01
C LYS A 224 -23.63 -3.82 -0.80
N HIS A 225 -24.59 -3.36 0.01
CA HIS A 225 -25.07 -4.13 1.16
C HIS A 225 -25.67 -5.47 0.75
N LYS A 226 -26.45 -5.50 -0.34
CA LYS A 226 -27.00 -6.75 -0.88
C LYS A 226 -25.91 -7.70 -1.38
N MET A 227 -24.87 -7.19 -2.05
CA MET A 227 -23.70 -8.00 -2.44
C MET A 227 -22.94 -8.56 -1.23
N GLU A 228 -22.71 -7.74 -0.19
CA GLU A 228 -22.04 -8.15 1.05
C GLU A 228 -22.84 -9.26 1.76
N LEU A 229 -24.16 -9.10 1.88
CA LEU A 229 -25.07 -10.10 2.44
C LEU A 229 -24.98 -11.44 1.70
N ILE A 230 -25.15 -11.42 0.37
CA ILE A 230 -25.07 -12.62 -0.47
C ILE A 230 -23.70 -13.28 -0.36
N SER A 231 -22.63 -12.49 -0.30
CA SER A 231 -21.26 -12.99 -0.20
C SER A 231 -20.95 -13.63 1.16
N SER A 232 -21.67 -13.24 2.23
CA SER A 232 -21.51 -13.84 3.56
C SER A 232 -21.96 -15.31 3.58
N PHE A 233 -22.97 -15.67 2.77
CA PHE A 233 -23.37 -17.06 2.60
C PHE A 233 -22.27 -17.93 1.96
N LEU A 234 -21.48 -17.39 1.02
CA LEU A 234 -20.34 -18.13 0.45
C LEU A 234 -19.28 -18.51 1.50
N MET A 235 -19.27 -17.79 2.62
CA MET A 235 -18.34 -17.95 3.73
C MET A 235 -18.90 -18.78 4.90
N CYS A 236 -20.18 -19.16 4.87
CA CYS A 236 -20.78 -19.89 5.99
C CYS A 236 -20.28 -21.33 6.08
N ASP A 237 -20.33 -21.91 7.28
CA ASP A 237 -19.85 -23.27 7.53
C ASP A 237 -20.57 -24.32 6.67
N THR A 238 -21.85 -24.10 6.34
CA THR A 238 -22.60 -25.01 5.47
C THR A 238 -22.00 -25.07 4.06
N LEU A 239 -21.60 -23.94 3.47
CA LEU A 239 -20.98 -23.94 2.13
C LEU A 239 -19.46 -24.17 2.17
N ALA A 240 -18.82 -23.98 3.33
CA ALA A 240 -17.38 -24.07 3.51
C ALA A 240 -16.89 -25.44 4.02
N VAL A 241 -17.68 -26.12 4.86
CA VAL A 241 -17.23 -27.28 5.66
C VAL A 241 -18.07 -28.54 5.41
N LEU A 242 -19.31 -28.41 4.93
CA LEU A 242 -20.16 -29.59 4.70
C LEU A 242 -19.66 -30.39 3.49
N LYS A 243 -19.16 -31.60 3.77
CA LYS A 243 -18.51 -32.50 2.78
C LYS A 243 -19.35 -33.73 2.42
N GLN A 244 -20.58 -33.84 2.91
CA GLN A 244 -21.43 -35.01 2.68
C GLN A 244 -22.91 -34.70 3.01
N GLY A 245 -23.82 -35.49 2.44
CA GLY A 245 -25.24 -35.45 2.76
C GLY A 245 -26.09 -34.57 1.84
N LYS A 246 -27.41 -34.63 2.04
CA LYS A 246 -28.40 -33.82 1.33
C LYS A 246 -28.31 -32.35 1.75
N CYS A 247 -28.78 -31.47 0.88
CA CYS A 247 -28.83 -30.04 1.17
C CYS A 247 -29.68 -29.75 2.43
N PRO A 248 -29.16 -29.03 3.44
CA PRO A 248 -29.91 -28.76 4.66
C PRO A 248 -31.09 -27.81 4.41
N GLN A 249 -32.31 -28.27 4.68
CA GLN A 249 -33.52 -27.50 4.39
C GLN A 249 -33.56 -26.12 5.08
N LYS A 250 -33.20 -26.07 6.37
CA LYS A 250 -33.11 -24.80 7.14
C LYS A 250 -32.13 -23.80 6.51
N PHE A 251 -31.03 -24.29 5.94
CA PHE A 251 -30.05 -23.44 5.26
C PHE A 251 -30.65 -22.83 4.00
N ILE A 252 -31.33 -23.64 3.17
CA ILE A 252 -31.96 -23.16 1.94
C ILE A 252 -33.12 -22.20 2.22
N GLU A 253 -33.91 -22.45 3.27
CA GLU A 253 -34.97 -21.53 3.69
C GLU A 253 -34.39 -20.16 4.07
N ASN A 254 -33.33 -20.14 4.89
CA ASN A 254 -32.65 -18.89 5.25
C ASN A 254 -32.03 -18.20 4.03
N LEU A 255 -31.35 -18.97 3.16
CA LEU A 255 -30.76 -18.46 1.93
C LEU A 255 -31.83 -17.84 1.02
N SER A 256 -32.98 -18.50 0.89
CA SER A 256 -34.09 -18.06 0.05
C SER A 256 -34.69 -16.76 0.56
N ASN A 257 -34.95 -16.68 1.87
CA ASN A 257 -35.51 -15.49 2.51
C ASN A 257 -34.58 -14.27 2.39
N GLN A 258 -33.27 -14.47 2.56
CA GLN A 258 -32.32 -13.36 2.56
C GLN A 258 -31.81 -12.95 1.17
N THR A 259 -31.88 -13.86 0.19
CA THR A 259 -31.34 -13.60 -1.16
C THR A 259 -32.41 -13.58 -2.26
N GLU A 260 -33.69 -13.75 -1.92
CA GLU A 260 -34.83 -13.81 -2.85
C GLU A 260 -34.63 -14.90 -3.91
N LEU A 261 -34.35 -16.14 -3.49
CA LEU A 261 -34.31 -17.28 -4.44
C LEU A 261 -35.73 -17.64 -4.91
N SER A 262 -35.86 -18.06 -6.16
CA SER A 262 -37.13 -18.59 -6.67
C SER A 262 -37.41 -19.97 -6.06
N GLN A 263 -38.70 -20.32 -6.01
CA GLN A 263 -39.14 -21.64 -5.53
C GLN A 263 -38.50 -22.78 -6.35
N ASP A 264 -38.45 -22.65 -7.68
CA ASP A 264 -37.78 -23.62 -8.55
C ASP A 264 -36.30 -23.83 -8.20
N ALA A 265 -35.57 -22.75 -7.90
CA ALA A 265 -34.16 -22.83 -7.53
C ALA A 265 -33.97 -23.55 -6.18
N ARG A 266 -34.90 -23.33 -5.24
CA ARG A 266 -34.93 -24.03 -3.95
C ARG A 266 -35.17 -25.53 -4.14
N ASP A 267 -36.15 -25.89 -4.96
CA ASP A 267 -36.52 -27.30 -5.18
C ASP A 267 -35.41 -28.07 -5.91
N ILE A 268 -34.75 -27.42 -6.88
CA ILE A 268 -33.54 -27.96 -7.52
C ILE A 268 -32.42 -28.19 -6.50
N LEU A 269 -32.12 -27.23 -5.62
CA LEU A 269 -31.04 -27.40 -4.64
C LEU A 269 -31.33 -28.53 -3.63
N LEU A 270 -32.59 -28.69 -3.21
CA LEU A 270 -32.99 -29.72 -2.25
C LEU A 270 -33.01 -31.14 -2.86
N SER A 271 -33.20 -31.25 -4.17
CA SER A 271 -33.22 -32.54 -4.88
C SER A 271 -31.83 -33.07 -5.26
N LEU A 272 -30.83 -32.20 -5.37
CA LEU A 272 -29.48 -32.57 -5.81
C LEU A 272 -28.66 -33.29 -4.72
N PRO A 273 -27.85 -34.31 -5.10
CA PRO A 273 -26.91 -34.93 -4.18
C PRO A 273 -25.68 -34.06 -3.91
N TYR A 274 -24.81 -34.51 -3.01
CA TYR A 274 -23.50 -33.92 -2.79
C TYR A 274 -22.50 -34.50 -3.80
N PRO A 275 -21.60 -33.67 -4.39
CA PRO A 275 -21.38 -32.23 -4.14
C PRO A 275 -22.21 -31.29 -5.03
N GLU A 276 -23.16 -31.80 -5.82
CA GLU A 276 -23.88 -31.06 -6.86
C GLU A 276 -24.68 -29.89 -6.29
N TRP A 277 -25.45 -30.10 -5.23
CA TRP A 277 -26.22 -29.01 -4.61
C TRP A 277 -25.30 -27.90 -4.08
N LEU A 278 -24.14 -28.28 -3.53
CA LEU A 278 -23.15 -27.36 -2.97
C LEU A 278 -22.55 -26.48 -4.08
N THR A 279 -22.19 -27.11 -5.19
CA THR A 279 -21.71 -26.43 -6.40
C THR A 279 -22.78 -25.48 -6.94
N GLN A 280 -24.01 -25.95 -7.12
CA GLN A 280 -25.10 -25.13 -7.65
C GLN A 280 -25.45 -23.95 -6.74
N ALA A 281 -25.46 -24.13 -5.42
CA ALA A 281 -25.69 -23.04 -4.47
C ALA A 281 -24.65 -21.93 -4.63
N LYS A 282 -23.35 -22.29 -4.74
CA LYS A 282 -22.27 -21.32 -4.97
C LYS A 282 -22.44 -20.58 -6.31
N LEU A 283 -22.75 -21.31 -7.38
CA LEU A 283 -22.95 -20.73 -8.71
C LEU A 283 -24.17 -19.78 -8.76
N LEU A 284 -25.24 -20.09 -8.05
CA LEU A 284 -26.43 -19.23 -7.92
C LEU A 284 -26.09 -17.92 -7.20
N LEU A 285 -25.37 -17.98 -6.08
CA LEU A 285 -24.95 -16.78 -5.34
C LEU A 285 -24.04 -15.88 -6.19
N LEU A 286 -23.06 -16.47 -6.88
CA LEU A 286 -22.20 -15.73 -7.81
C LEU A 286 -22.99 -15.13 -8.98
N SER A 287 -24.03 -15.81 -9.47
CA SER A 287 -24.91 -15.29 -10.51
C SER A 287 -25.71 -14.09 -10.03
N LYS A 288 -26.23 -14.13 -8.81
CA LYS A 288 -26.94 -13.00 -8.20
C LYS A 288 -26.02 -11.78 -8.02
N ILE A 289 -24.82 -11.97 -7.46
CA ILE A 289 -23.81 -10.88 -7.35
C ILE A 289 -23.46 -10.33 -8.73
N GLY A 290 -23.28 -11.19 -9.73
CA GLY A 290 -23.00 -10.76 -11.11
C GLY A 290 -24.14 -10.02 -11.80
N ARG A 291 -25.40 -10.27 -11.43
CA ARG A 291 -26.56 -9.47 -11.88
C ARG A 291 -26.56 -8.10 -11.23
N LEU A 292 -26.45 -8.05 -9.91
CA LEU A 292 -26.34 -6.79 -9.16
C LEU A 292 -25.19 -5.90 -9.69
N ALA A 293 -24.05 -6.50 -10.03
CA ALA A 293 -22.91 -5.79 -10.60
C ALA A 293 -23.23 -5.17 -11.97
N ARG A 294 -24.10 -5.82 -12.75
CA ARG A 294 -24.54 -5.31 -14.06
C ARG A 294 -25.41 -4.07 -13.89
N ASP A 295 -26.30 -4.08 -12.90
CA ASP A 295 -27.23 -2.99 -12.59
C ASP A 295 -26.50 -1.71 -12.17
N VAL A 296 -25.32 -1.85 -11.56
CA VAL A 296 -24.44 -0.72 -11.19
C VAL A 296 -23.27 -0.49 -12.15
N HIS A 297 -23.31 -1.08 -13.35
CA HIS A 297 -22.28 -0.94 -14.38
C HIS A 297 -20.84 -1.26 -13.91
N ARG A 298 -20.67 -2.38 -13.18
CA ARG A 298 -19.39 -2.86 -12.65
C ARG A 298 -18.87 -4.10 -13.41
N PRO A 299 -18.24 -3.93 -14.59
CA PRO A 299 -17.73 -5.04 -15.40
C PRO A 299 -16.59 -5.80 -14.72
N ASP A 300 -15.85 -5.16 -13.83
CA ASP A 300 -14.80 -5.75 -13.00
C ASP A 300 -15.35 -6.77 -12.01
N ILE A 301 -16.45 -6.47 -11.33
CA ILE A 301 -17.14 -7.41 -10.43
C ILE A 301 -17.76 -8.57 -11.24
N LYS A 302 -18.34 -8.27 -12.41
CA LYS A 302 -18.85 -9.32 -13.31
C LYS A 302 -17.75 -10.30 -13.72
N LYS A 303 -16.57 -9.78 -14.09
CA LYS A 303 -15.40 -10.59 -14.43
C LYS A 303 -14.95 -11.44 -13.24
N LEU A 304 -14.89 -10.87 -12.04
CA LEU A 304 -14.59 -11.61 -10.82
C LEU A 304 -15.55 -12.79 -10.63
N CYS A 305 -16.87 -12.57 -10.71
CA CYS A 305 -17.87 -13.64 -10.60
C CYS A 305 -17.68 -14.72 -11.66
N ALA A 306 -17.41 -14.36 -12.91
CA ALA A 306 -17.18 -15.32 -13.99
C ALA A 306 -15.96 -16.21 -13.70
N THR A 307 -14.81 -15.59 -13.40
CA THR A 307 -13.59 -16.33 -13.06
C THR A 307 -13.77 -17.22 -11.82
N THR A 308 -14.54 -16.80 -10.81
CA THR A 308 -14.82 -17.64 -9.64
C THR A 308 -15.74 -18.81 -9.96
N LYS A 309 -16.70 -18.66 -10.88
CA LYS A 309 -17.53 -19.78 -11.36
C LYS A 309 -16.66 -20.83 -12.06
N ASP A 310 -15.75 -20.38 -12.92
CA ASP A 310 -14.83 -21.27 -13.61
C ASP A 310 -13.96 -22.05 -12.60
N LYS A 311 -13.46 -21.39 -11.55
CA LYS A 311 -12.74 -22.07 -10.43
C LYS A 311 -13.60 -23.13 -9.73
N ILE A 312 -14.88 -22.85 -9.48
CA ILE A 312 -15.81 -23.81 -8.86
C ILE A 312 -16.06 -25.01 -9.78
N LEU A 313 -16.16 -24.77 -11.08
CA LEU A 313 -16.41 -25.79 -12.10
C LEU A 313 -15.15 -26.56 -12.50
N GLY A 314 -13.99 -26.24 -11.92
CA GLY A 314 -12.71 -26.86 -12.29
C GLY A 314 -12.21 -26.48 -13.69
N VAL A 315 -12.74 -25.41 -14.28
CA VAL A 315 -12.32 -24.92 -15.59
C VAL A 315 -10.98 -24.19 -15.45
N PRO A 316 -9.98 -24.49 -16.31
CA PRO A 316 -8.71 -23.77 -16.29
C PRO A 316 -8.89 -22.27 -16.45
N THR A 317 -8.34 -21.49 -15.50
CA THR A 317 -8.42 -20.02 -15.52
C THR A 317 -7.06 -19.38 -15.35
N THR A 318 -6.87 -18.22 -15.95
CA THR A 318 -5.71 -17.37 -15.69
C THR A 318 -5.92 -16.60 -14.39
N VAL A 319 -5.02 -16.79 -13.43
CA VAL A 319 -5.02 -16.09 -12.14
C VAL A 319 -3.80 -15.19 -12.06
N GLN A 320 -3.99 -13.93 -11.65
CA GLN A 320 -2.87 -13.01 -11.48
C GLN A 320 -2.00 -13.41 -10.29
N PHE A 321 -0.69 -13.32 -10.45
CA PHE A 321 0.25 -13.51 -9.36
C PHE A 321 0.18 -12.35 -8.35
N SER A 322 0.34 -12.65 -7.07
CA SER A 322 0.38 -11.66 -5.99
C SER A 322 1.42 -12.07 -4.96
N ASN A 323 2.44 -11.23 -4.75
CA ASN A 323 3.47 -11.47 -3.74
C ASN A 323 2.84 -11.69 -2.36
N LYS A 324 1.81 -10.91 -2.01
CA LYS A 324 1.13 -11.03 -0.71
C LYS A 324 0.45 -12.38 -0.55
N ALA A 325 -0.28 -12.83 -1.57
CA ALA A 325 -0.96 -14.12 -1.52
C ALA A 325 0.04 -15.28 -1.49
N PHE A 326 1.13 -15.18 -2.26
CA PHE A 326 2.21 -16.15 -2.27
C PHE A 326 2.90 -16.26 -0.90
N VAL A 327 3.34 -15.13 -0.32
CA VAL A 327 4.01 -15.10 0.99
C VAL A 327 3.08 -15.58 2.10
N TYR A 328 1.79 -15.28 2.02
CA TYR A 328 0.80 -15.80 2.98
C TYR A 328 0.72 -17.33 2.91
N LYS A 329 0.54 -17.89 1.72
CA LYS A 329 0.51 -19.36 1.52
C LYS A 329 1.83 -20.04 1.86
N LEU A 330 2.95 -19.38 1.57
CA LEU A 330 4.27 -19.85 1.97
C LEU A 330 4.37 -19.95 3.49
N ASN A 331 3.96 -18.92 4.23
CA ASN A 331 3.99 -18.97 5.70
C ASN A 331 3.03 -20.02 6.28
N GLU A 332 1.84 -20.24 5.69
CA GLU A 332 0.96 -21.35 6.11
C GLU A 332 1.69 -22.71 6.01
N ILE A 333 2.44 -22.96 4.92
CA ILE A 333 3.20 -24.21 4.75
C ILE A 333 4.37 -24.30 5.74
N LEU A 334 5.02 -23.17 6.03
CA LEU A 334 6.19 -23.12 6.93
C LEU A 334 5.80 -23.21 8.41
N ASP A 335 4.63 -22.72 8.80
CA ASP A 335 4.14 -22.81 10.18
C ASP A 335 3.99 -24.28 10.61
N ASP A 336 3.59 -25.17 9.70
CA ASP A 336 3.48 -26.61 9.96
C ASP A 336 4.83 -27.32 10.11
N ALA A 337 5.94 -26.70 9.69
CA ALA A 337 7.29 -27.27 9.77
C ALA A 337 7.99 -27.02 11.12
N ASN A 338 7.45 -26.13 11.98
CA ASN A 338 7.99 -25.77 13.29
C ASN A 338 9.50 -25.41 13.30
N ASN A 339 10.03 -24.82 12.21
CA ASN A 339 11.44 -24.44 12.08
C ASN A 339 11.59 -22.94 11.79
N GLU A 340 11.70 -22.15 12.86
CA GLU A 340 11.76 -20.68 12.76
C GLU A 340 13.01 -20.15 12.02
N PRO A 341 14.24 -20.68 12.22
CA PRO A 341 15.39 -20.29 11.42
C PRO A 341 15.18 -20.49 9.91
N LEU A 342 14.66 -21.65 9.50
CA LEU A 342 14.38 -21.93 8.10
C LEU A 342 13.28 -21.00 7.56
N ARG A 343 12.24 -20.75 8.35
CA ARG A 343 11.18 -19.80 8.00
C ARG A 343 11.73 -18.39 7.76
N MET A 344 12.67 -17.92 8.58
CA MET A 344 13.35 -16.65 8.37
C MET A 344 14.17 -16.64 7.06
N GLU A 345 14.88 -17.73 6.73
CA GLU A 345 15.58 -17.86 5.44
C GLU A 345 14.63 -17.74 4.25
N PHE A 346 13.49 -18.45 4.29
CA PHE A 346 12.45 -18.36 3.27
C PHE A 346 11.90 -16.94 3.11
N ASN A 347 11.55 -16.29 4.22
CA ASN A 347 11.01 -14.94 4.19
C ASN A 347 12.04 -13.94 3.65
N LYS A 348 13.32 -14.05 4.03
CA LYS A 348 14.40 -13.21 3.49
C LYS A 348 14.57 -13.36 1.98
N VAL A 349 14.40 -14.57 1.43
CA VAL A 349 14.43 -14.77 -0.02
C VAL A 349 13.17 -14.19 -0.67
N ALA A 350 11.99 -14.45 -0.10
CA ALA A 350 10.71 -13.99 -0.62
C ALA A 350 10.54 -12.46 -0.60
N GLU A 351 11.21 -11.75 0.32
CA GLU A 351 11.28 -10.28 0.35
C GLU A 351 11.89 -9.68 -0.93
N ASN A 352 12.66 -10.47 -1.70
CA ASN A 352 13.21 -10.02 -2.98
C ASN A 352 12.22 -10.13 -4.15
N LEU A 353 10.98 -10.59 -3.92
CA LEU A 353 9.94 -10.55 -4.94
C LEU A 353 9.65 -9.10 -5.34
N PRO A 354 9.79 -8.73 -6.62
CA PRO A 354 9.62 -7.34 -7.06
C PRO A 354 8.23 -6.79 -6.72
N SER A 355 8.16 -5.55 -6.22
CA SER A 355 6.90 -4.86 -5.95
C SER A 355 6.80 -3.56 -6.75
N SER A 356 5.59 -3.02 -6.93
CA SER A 356 5.43 -1.73 -7.61
C SER A 356 6.02 -0.54 -6.83
N LEU A 357 6.42 -0.75 -5.57
CA LEU A 357 7.07 0.28 -4.74
C LEU A 357 8.54 0.47 -5.12
N ASP A 358 9.23 -0.62 -5.45
CA ASP A 358 10.70 -0.68 -5.54
C ASP A 358 11.20 -1.19 -6.89
N ASN A 359 10.31 -1.54 -7.82
CA ASN A 359 10.68 -2.06 -9.13
C ASN A 359 9.83 -1.43 -10.24
N MET A 360 10.50 -0.76 -11.19
CA MET A 360 9.85 -0.11 -12.33
C MET A 360 9.03 -1.08 -13.19
N ASP A 361 9.54 -2.28 -13.45
CA ASP A 361 8.86 -3.26 -14.31
C ASP A 361 7.54 -3.72 -13.67
N ALA A 362 7.56 -3.99 -12.36
CA ALA A 362 6.36 -4.30 -11.58
C ALA A 362 5.36 -3.12 -11.58
N PHE A 363 5.85 -1.88 -11.50
CA PHE A 363 5.01 -0.69 -11.59
C PHE A 363 4.31 -0.58 -12.95
N ILE A 364 5.04 -0.75 -14.06
CA ILE A 364 4.50 -0.70 -15.43
C ILE A 364 3.44 -1.80 -15.63
N VAL A 365 3.73 -3.04 -15.24
CA VAL A 365 2.79 -4.17 -15.40
C VAL A 365 1.51 -3.96 -14.58
N LYS A 366 1.63 -3.45 -13.34
CA LYS A 366 0.48 -3.14 -12.48
C LYS A 366 -0.44 -2.08 -13.10
N HIS A 367 0.13 -1.06 -13.75
CA HIS A 367 -0.61 0.10 -14.24
C HIS A 367 -0.94 0.07 -15.73
N LYS A 368 -0.77 -1.07 -16.42
CA LYS A 368 -0.99 -1.19 -17.87
C LYS A 368 -2.39 -0.79 -18.38
N TYR A 369 -3.39 -0.80 -17.51
CA TYR A 369 -4.75 -0.38 -17.82
C TYR A 369 -5.24 0.81 -16.98
N ALA A 370 -4.38 1.36 -16.12
CA ALA A 370 -4.72 2.47 -15.25
C ALA A 370 -4.89 3.77 -16.04
N SER A 371 -5.66 4.71 -15.50
CA SER A 371 -5.73 6.07 -16.03
C SER A 371 -4.47 6.87 -15.71
N GLU A 372 -4.22 7.94 -16.44
CA GLU A 372 -3.10 8.86 -16.16
C GLU A 372 -3.16 9.43 -14.74
N GLU A 373 -4.38 9.74 -14.27
CA GLU A 373 -4.60 10.21 -12.90
C GLU A 373 -4.27 9.12 -11.86
N GLU A 374 -4.66 7.87 -12.10
CA GLU A 374 -4.31 6.75 -11.22
C GLU A 374 -2.80 6.53 -11.15
N ILE A 375 -2.12 6.59 -12.29
CA ILE A 375 -0.66 6.45 -12.37
C ILE A 375 0.02 7.58 -11.58
N LEU A 376 -0.38 8.83 -11.81
CA LEU A 376 0.18 9.99 -11.11
C LEU A 376 -0.08 9.89 -9.61
N ASN A 377 -1.32 9.59 -9.20
CA ASN A 377 -1.67 9.45 -7.78
C ASN A 377 -0.84 8.38 -7.08
N ASP A 378 -0.60 7.22 -7.72
CA ASP A 378 0.25 6.17 -7.13
C ASP A 378 1.70 6.65 -6.99
N VAL A 379 2.25 7.40 -7.94
CA VAL A 379 3.59 8.04 -7.80
C VAL A 379 3.58 9.06 -6.65
N LEU A 380 2.68 10.04 -6.68
CA LEU A 380 2.62 11.13 -5.70
C LEU A 380 2.45 10.60 -4.27
N LYS A 381 1.66 9.53 -4.09
CA LYS A 381 1.47 8.88 -2.79
C LYS A 381 2.79 8.44 -2.16
N TYR A 382 3.73 7.93 -2.95
CA TYR A 382 5.03 7.49 -2.44
C TYR A 382 5.97 8.66 -2.12
N LEU A 383 5.76 9.81 -2.75
CA LEU A 383 6.51 11.05 -2.53
C LEU A 383 5.91 11.92 -1.41
N GLN A 384 4.71 11.60 -0.93
CA GLN A 384 4.01 12.34 0.11
C GLN A 384 4.77 12.28 1.44
N VAL A 385 4.76 13.39 2.17
CA VAL A 385 5.18 13.42 3.59
C VAL A 385 4.26 12.56 4.45
N THR A 386 4.88 11.69 5.23
CA THR A 386 4.23 10.89 6.27
C THR A 386 4.84 11.21 7.63
N LEU A 387 4.04 10.96 8.66
CA LEU A 387 4.49 10.97 10.04
C LEU A 387 4.78 9.53 10.45
N GLU A 388 5.96 9.32 11.02
CA GLU A 388 6.34 8.04 11.61
C GLU A 388 6.80 8.22 13.06
N HIS A 389 6.81 7.11 13.79
CA HIS A 389 7.46 7.04 15.09
C HIS A 389 8.90 6.60 14.89
N THR A 390 9.88 7.43 15.30
CA THR A 390 11.31 7.12 15.16
C THR A 390 11.65 5.83 15.89
N VAL A 391 11.22 5.72 17.15
CA VAL A 391 11.21 4.47 17.90
C VAL A 391 9.82 3.83 17.74
N PRO A 392 9.72 2.60 17.21
CA PRO A 392 8.44 1.96 16.94
C PRO A 392 7.51 1.88 18.17
N ILE A 393 6.23 2.14 17.95
CA ILE A 393 5.19 1.96 18.96
C ILE A 393 4.56 0.56 18.84
N LEU A 394 4.64 -0.22 19.91
CA LEU A 394 3.95 -1.52 19.99
C LEU A 394 2.52 -1.29 20.47
N ARG A 395 1.60 -1.06 19.54
CA ARG A 395 0.16 -0.97 19.82
C ARG A 395 -0.34 -2.38 20.18
N HIS A 396 -1.09 -2.50 21.28
CA HIS A 396 -1.72 -3.74 21.78
C HIS A 396 -0.81 -4.83 22.36
N THR A 397 0.50 -4.57 22.54
CA THR A 397 1.39 -5.49 23.29
C THR A 397 1.49 -5.05 24.76
N LYS A 398 1.10 -5.93 25.68
CA LYS A 398 1.32 -5.73 27.14
C LYS A 398 2.82 -5.78 27.42
N ALA A 399 3.30 -4.96 28.35
CA ALA A 399 4.73 -4.90 28.71
C ALA A 399 5.29 -6.25 29.21
N SER A 400 4.45 -7.08 29.83
CA SER A 400 4.80 -8.44 30.25
C SER A 400 5.07 -9.38 29.07
N SER A 401 4.27 -9.31 28.01
CA SER A 401 4.43 -10.14 26.80
C SER A 401 5.67 -9.78 25.97
N LEU A 402 6.23 -8.59 26.19
CA LEU A 402 7.49 -8.15 25.58
C LEU A 402 8.71 -8.81 26.20
N LYS A 403 8.70 -9.10 27.51
CA LYS A 403 9.79 -9.82 28.18
C LYS A 403 9.92 -11.24 27.61
N GLU A 404 8.82 -11.97 27.50
CA GLU A 404 8.81 -13.35 26.99
C GLU A 404 9.28 -13.45 25.52
N GLN A 405 8.92 -12.47 24.67
CA GLN A 405 9.38 -12.44 23.26
C GLN A 405 10.85 -12.08 23.10
N VAL A 406 11.42 -11.32 24.04
CA VAL A 406 12.84 -10.87 23.99
C VAL A 406 13.76 -11.89 24.67
N ASP A 407 13.29 -12.61 25.70
CA ASP A 407 14.09 -13.62 26.42
C ASP A 407 14.45 -14.83 25.53
N GLY A 408 13.67 -15.13 24.48
CA GLY A 408 13.99 -16.15 23.48
C GLY A 408 14.97 -15.70 22.39
N LEU A 409 15.22 -14.40 22.25
CA LEU A 409 16.10 -13.80 21.25
C LEU A 409 17.38 -13.29 21.92
N ARG A 410 18.25 -14.21 22.34
CA ARG A 410 19.59 -13.86 22.87
C ARG A 410 20.33 -12.99 21.84
N GLY A 411 20.36 -11.68 22.08
CA GLY A 411 21.02 -10.69 21.22
C GLY A 411 20.18 -9.45 20.86
N PHE A 412 18.86 -9.46 21.05
CA PHE A 412 18.04 -8.27 20.84
C PHE A 412 18.14 -7.33 22.05
N GLN A 413 18.81 -6.17 21.86
CA GLN A 413 18.82 -5.07 22.83
C GLN A 413 17.39 -4.74 23.27
N ARG A 414 17.17 -4.56 24.58
CA ARG A 414 15.90 -4.15 25.21
C ARG A 414 15.10 -3.24 24.26
N THR A 415 14.02 -3.76 23.68
CA THR A 415 13.17 -3.01 22.76
C THR A 415 12.50 -1.89 23.56
N ILE A 416 13.03 -0.67 23.44
CA ILE A 416 12.44 0.51 24.06
C ILE A 416 11.12 0.77 23.34
N LYS A 417 10.01 0.74 24.08
CA LYS A 417 8.71 1.06 23.52
C LYS A 417 8.63 2.57 23.27
N GLY A 418 8.50 2.97 22.01
CA GLY A 418 8.28 4.37 21.65
C GLY A 418 6.99 4.92 22.27
N LYS A 419 6.93 6.23 22.47
CA LYS A 419 5.72 6.96 22.90
C LYS A 419 5.07 7.65 21.71
N ASN A 420 3.76 7.92 21.81
CA ASN A 420 3.05 8.71 20.81
C ASN A 420 3.09 10.20 21.18
N GLU A 421 4.27 10.79 21.07
CA GLU A 421 4.54 12.19 21.44
C GLU A 421 5.46 12.83 20.40
N LEU A 422 5.47 14.17 20.35
CA LEU A 422 6.25 14.94 19.37
C LEU A 422 7.74 14.56 19.36
N ALA A 423 8.30 14.30 20.53
CA ALA A 423 9.70 13.90 20.69
C ALA A 423 10.06 12.56 20.01
N ASN A 424 9.06 11.75 19.65
CA ASN A 424 9.25 10.49 18.94
C ASN A 424 8.69 10.51 17.51
N TRP A 425 8.27 11.68 17.00
CA TRP A 425 7.81 11.80 15.62
C TRP A 425 8.95 12.17 14.68
N SER A 426 8.85 11.72 13.44
CA SER A 426 9.71 12.17 12.35
C SER A 426 8.91 12.29 11.05
N LEU A 427 9.39 13.17 10.17
CA LEU A 427 8.85 13.30 8.82
C LEU A 427 9.68 12.48 7.84
N ALA A 428 8.98 11.66 7.05
CA ALA A 428 9.60 10.87 5.99
C ALA A 428 8.68 10.75 4.78
N HIS A 429 9.28 10.53 3.60
CA HIS A 429 8.53 10.05 2.43
C HIS A 429 7.76 8.79 2.78
N SER A 430 6.54 8.67 2.27
CA SER A 430 5.79 7.41 2.36
C SER A 430 6.59 6.23 1.81
N TRP A 431 7.43 6.45 0.79
CA TRP A 431 8.34 5.43 0.26
C TRP A 431 9.41 5.01 1.28
N CYS A 432 10.16 5.97 1.85
CA CYS A 432 11.22 5.68 2.83
C CYS A 432 10.67 5.01 4.08
N ASN A 433 9.52 5.49 4.57
CA ASN A 433 8.81 4.89 5.70
C ASN A 433 8.37 3.44 5.37
N SER A 434 7.86 3.19 4.16
CA SER A 434 7.51 1.82 3.73
C SER A 434 8.73 0.90 3.60
N PHE A 435 9.87 1.46 3.21
CA PHE A 435 11.13 0.74 3.03
C PHE A 435 11.82 0.41 4.38
N HIS A 436 11.79 1.37 5.31
CA HIS A 436 12.23 1.23 6.70
C HIS A 436 11.33 0.24 7.46
N GLY A 437 10.03 0.54 7.52
CA GLY A 437 9.03 -0.29 8.20
C GLY A 437 9.35 -0.49 9.68
N SER A 438 9.69 -1.73 10.06
CA SER A 438 10.05 -2.11 11.43
C SER A 438 11.37 -2.89 11.46
N LYS A 439 12.20 -2.67 10.43
CA LYS A 439 13.52 -3.32 10.31
C LYS A 439 14.48 -2.69 11.30
N ASN A 440 15.36 -3.49 11.88
CA ASN A 440 16.49 -2.97 12.65
C ASN A 440 17.45 -2.26 11.70
N ILE A 441 17.54 -0.94 11.80
CA ILE A 441 18.40 -0.08 10.97
C ILE A 441 19.61 0.47 11.73
N LYS A 442 19.96 -0.12 12.89
CA LYS A 442 21.04 0.38 13.72
C LYS A 442 22.41 0.05 13.14
N GLY A 443 23.32 1.02 13.16
CA GLY A 443 24.72 0.83 12.81
C GLY A 443 24.91 0.47 11.33
N GLU A 444 25.54 -0.66 11.07
CA GLU A 444 25.84 -1.15 9.71
C GLU A 444 24.59 -1.50 8.89
N ASN A 445 23.45 -1.72 9.57
CA ASN A 445 22.18 -1.99 8.91
C ASN A 445 21.45 -0.73 8.45
N PHE A 446 21.98 0.47 8.73
CA PHE A 446 21.35 1.73 8.34
C PHE A 446 21.28 1.85 6.81
N PRO A 447 20.09 1.80 6.19
CA PRO A 447 20.00 1.61 4.76
C PRO A 447 19.84 2.94 4.02
N PHE A 448 20.11 4.07 4.67
CA PHE A 448 19.97 5.39 4.08
C PHE A 448 21.24 6.22 4.20
N ASP A 449 21.19 7.46 3.71
CA ASP A 449 22.30 8.41 3.82
C ASP A 449 22.39 8.94 5.25
N LYS A 450 23.54 8.82 5.89
CA LYS A 450 23.75 9.28 7.27
C LYS A 450 23.66 10.81 7.37
N ASP A 451 24.01 11.52 6.29
CA ASP A 451 24.01 12.98 6.26
C ASP A 451 22.59 13.54 6.21
N ALA A 452 21.62 12.76 5.72
CA ALA A 452 20.21 13.14 5.69
C ALA A 452 19.67 13.43 7.10
N GLY A 453 19.97 12.54 8.07
CA GLY A 453 19.58 12.74 9.46
C GLY A 453 20.24 13.98 10.06
N VAL A 454 21.52 14.19 9.79
CA VAL A 454 22.26 15.37 10.28
C VAL A 454 21.63 16.67 9.74
N ALA A 455 21.38 16.73 8.42
CA ALA A 455 20.74 17.89 7.79
C ALA A 455 19.32 18.15 8.36
N TYR A 456 18.55 17.09 8.56
CA TYR A 456 17.22 17.15 9.16
C TYR A 456 17.25 17.80 10.56
N PHE A 457 18.14 17.34 11.43
CA PHE A 457 18.27 17.90 12.78
C PHE A 457 18.85 19.31 12.78
N ASN A 458 19.74 19.66 11.84
CA ASN A 458 20.23 21.04 11.70
C ASN A 458 19.09 22.02 11.39
N THR A 459 18.12 21.63 10.56
CA THR A 459 16.91 22.43 10.33
C THR A 459 16.06 22.55 11.60
N LEU A 460 15.84 21.44 12.31
CA LEU A 460 15.08 21.46 13.58
C LEU A 460 15.74 22.32 14.66
N ILE A 461 17.07 22.34 14.74
CA ILE A 461 17.81 23.22 15.67
C ILE A 461 17.55 24.69 15.33
N LYS A 462 17.56 25.06 14.05
CA LYS A 462 17.21 26.43 13.61
C LYS A 462 15.76 26.76 13.96
N ASP A 463 14.83 25.84 13.73
CA ASP A 463 13.42 26.01 14.09
C ASP A 463 13.23 26.19 15.60
N ALA A 464 13.89 25.37 16.42
CA ALA A 464 13.87 25.50 17.88
C ALA A 464 14.42 26.85 18.36
N ASN A 465 15.57 27.27 17.81
CA ASN A 465 16.19 28.56 18.13
C ASN A 465 15.33 29.76 17.70
N SER A 466 14.41 29.57 16.76
CA SER A 466 13.42 30.57 16.33
C SER A 466 12.11 30.53 17.12
N GLY A 467 12.01 29.68 18.15
CA GLY A 467 10.82 29.56 19.01
C GLY A 467 9.75 28.58 18.52
N ARG A 468 10.01 27.78 17.48
CA ARG A 468 9.04 26.80 16.96
C ARG A 468 8.98 25.50 17.75
N PHE A 469 10.06 25.16 18.47
CA PHE A 469 10.16 23.97 19.32
C PHE A 469 10.86 24.26 20.62
N ALA A 470 10.48 23.55 21.68
CA ALA A 470 11.29 23.47 22.89
C ALA A 470 12.61 22.75 22.58
N GLY A 471 13.73 23.29 23.04
CA GLY A 471 15.05 22.66 22.85
C GLY A 471 15.09 21.25 23.45
N GLU A 472 14.41 21.03 24.58
CA GLU A 472 14.25 19.71 25.20
C GLU A 472 13.61 18.68 24.25
N THR A 473 12.63 19.11 23.45
CA THR A 473 11.98 18.22 22.46
C THR A 473 12.98 17.76 21.41
N ILE A 474 13.80 18.67 20.87
CA ILE A 474 14.80 18.32 19.85
C ILE A 474 15.89 17.40 20.42
N ILE A 475 16.30 17.63 21.67
CA ILE A 475 17.23 16.74 22.37
C ILE A 475 16.65 15.32 22.46
N GLN A 476 15.38 15.19 22.83
CA GLN A 476 14.75 13.89 22.94
C GLN A 476 14.54 13.20 21.58
N MET A 477 14.21 13.96 20.53
CA MET A 477 14.16 13.45 19.15
C MET A 477 15.52 12.91 18.71
N ALA A 478 16.62 13.63 19.00
CA ALA A 478 17.96 13.19 18.66
C ALA A 478 18.38 11.92 19.45
N LYS A 479 17.97 11.80 20.72
CA LYS A 479 18.16 10.57 21.50
C LYS A 479 17.42 9.38 20.88
N ASN A 480 16.14 9.58 20.52
CA ASN A 480 15.32 8.56 19.88
C ASN A 480 15.92 8.13 18.53
N TYR A 481 16.42 9.08 17.73
CA TYR A 481 17.12 8.80 16.50
C TYR A 481 18.40 7.99 16.71
N PHE A 482 19.21 8.33 17.72
CA PHE A 482 20.42 7.57 18.07
C PHE A 482 20.10 6.14 18.55
N ILE A 483 19.03 5.97 19.33
CA ILE A 483 18.59 4.64 19.79
C ILE A 483 18.35 3.70 18.60
N GLU A 484 17.65 4.20 17.59
CA GLU A 484 17.24 3.43 16.42
C GLU A 484 18.34 3.27 15.37
N THR A 485 19.12 4.32 15.12
CA THR A 485 20.09 4.34 14.01
C THR A 485 21.54 4.11 14.46
N GLY A 486 21.86 4.39 15.73
CA GLY A 486 23.23 4.47 16.22
C GLY A 486 23.97 5.74 15.79
N ILE A 487 23.31 6.67 15.10
CA ILE A 487 23.93 7.91 14.59
C ILE A 487 23.75 9.02 15.62
N LYS A 488 24.86 9.61 16.06
CA LYS A 488 24.86 10.70 17.04
C LYS A 488 24.67 12.03 16.32
N ILE A 489 23.61 12.75 16.67
CA ILE A 489 23.35 14.10 16.19
C ILE A 489 24.14 15.12 17.02
N ASN A 490 24.85 16.02 16.35
CA ASN A 490 25.52 17.14 17.00
C ASN A 490 24.51 18.25 17.30
N LEU A 491 24.25 18.51 18.58
CA LEU A 491 23.32 19.53 19.05
C LEU A 491 23.99 20.87 19.39
N LYS A 492 25.26 21.06 18.99
CA LYS A 492 25.98 22.32 19.22
C LYS A 492 25.21 23.48 18.59
N GLY A 493 24.94 24.52 19.39
CA GLY A 493 24.20 25.71 18.96
C GLY A 493 22.69 25.65 19.20
N LEU A 494 22.15 24.55 19.73
CA LEU A 494 20.76 24.50 20.21
C LEU A 494 20.62 25.29 21.52
N LYS A 495 19.72 26.27 21.55
CA LYS A 495 19.30 26.95 22.78
C LYS A 495 18.38 26.02 23.57
N TYR A 496 18.72 25.76 24.83
CA TYR A 496 17.86 24.97 25.69
C TYR A 496 16.63 25.79 26.11
N THR A 497 15.45 25.24 25.85
CA THR A 497 14.18 25.70 26.39
C THR A 497 13.38 24.48 26.87
N PRO A 498 12.83 24.50 28.10
CA PRO A 498 12.04 23.39 28.63
C PRO A 498 10.74 23.24 27.85
N ALA A 499 10.18 22.03 27.85
CA ALA A 499 8.90 21.74 27.17
C ALA A 499 7.65 22.32 27.89
N GLU A 500 7.81 23.02 29.01
CA GLU A 500 6.71 23.57 29.80
C GLU A 500 6.04 24.79 29.12
N PHE A 501 4.71 24.83 29.21
CA PHE A 501 3.81 25.82 28.60
C PHE A 501 4.27 27.26 28.89
N PRO A 502 4.04 28.23 27.98
CA PRO A 502 4.17 29.63 28.38
C PRO A 502 3.28 29.87 29.62
N PRO A 503 3.72 30.69 30.59
CA PRO A 503 2.86 31.04 31.71
C PRO A 503 1.53 31.59 31.17
N PRO A 504 0.40 31.39 31.88
CA PRO A 504 -0.83 32.06 31.51
C PRO A 504 -0.53 33.55 31.35
N GLU A 505 -0.87 34.10 30.18
CA GLU A 505 -0.92 35.55 29.99
C GLU A 505 -1.87 36.09 31.08
N TYR A 506 -1.30 36.87 32.01
CA TYR A 506 -2.06 37.61 33.02
C TYR A 506 -2.71 38.83 32.40
#